data_AF-A0A950NJV7-F1
#
_entry.id   AF-A0A950NJV7-F1
#
_cell.length_a   1.000
_cell.length_b   1.000
_cell.length_c   1.000
_cell.angle_alpha   90.00
_cell.angle_beta   90.00
_cell.angle_gamma   90.00
#
_symmetry.space_group_name_H-M   'P 1'
#
loop_
_entity.id
_entity.type
_entity.pdbx_description
1 polymer ?
#
loop_
_entity_poly.entity_id
_entity_poly.type
_entity_poly.pdbx_seq_one_letter_code
_entity_poly.pdbx_strand_id
1 'polypeptide(L)' 'IAKHLTTLEQAGLVRAAHEGRETHYELTPEPLTGAMEWMALAGARWDERLARLARRLARQA' A
#
# COMPACT_ATOMS: atom_id res chain seq x y z
N ILE A 1 16.11 2.84 -14.16
CA ILE A 1 15.26 1.64 -13.95
C ILE A 1 15.94 0.63 -13.02
N ALA A 2 17.18 0.18 -13.30
CA ALA A 2 17.91 -0.76 -12.41
C ALA A 2 17.97 -0.31 -10.94
N LYS A 3 18.22 0.98 -10.67
CA LYS A 3 18.18 1.54 -9.31
C LYS A 3 16.84 1.30 -8.59
N HIS A 4 15.71 1.42 -9.31
CA HIS A 4 14.39 1.19 -8.72
C HIS A 4 14.19 -0.29 -8.41
N LEU A 5 14.64 -1.19 -9.27
CA LEU A 5 14.56 -2.63 -9.02
C LEU A 5 15.38 -3.04 -7.79
N THR A 6 16.58 -2.48 -7.61
CA THR A 6 17.36 -2.68 -6.39
C THR A 6 16.63 -2.19 -5.15
N THR A 7 16.03 -1.00 -5.19
CA THR A 7 15.26 -0.47 -4.05
C THR A 7 14.02 -1.32 -3.75
N LEU A 8 13.33 -1.80 -4.78
CA LEU A 8 12.17 -2.67 -4.63
C LEU A 8 12.56 -4.05 -4.08
N GLU A 9 13.68 -4.61 -4.53
CA GLU A 9 14.20 -5.90 -4.06
C GLU A 9 14.63 -5.81 -2.59
N GLN A 10 15.31 -4.72 -2.20
CA GLN A 10 15.66 -4.43 -0.81
C GLN A 10 14.42 -4.28 0.09
N ALA A 11 13.34 -3.72 -0.44
CA ALA A 11 12.05 -3.64 0.25
C ALA A 11 11.26 -4.96 0.21
N GLY A 12 11.80 -6.01 -0.44
CA GLY A 12 11.13 -7.30 -0.63
C GLY A 12 9.97 -7.26 -1.63
N LEU A 13 9.75 -6.13 -2.31
CA LEU A 13 8.63 -5.90 -3.22
C LEU A 13 8.81 -6.53 -4.59
N VAL A 14 10.03 -6.94 -4.92
CA VAL A 14 10.30 -7.76 -6.10
C VAL A 14 11.31 -8.85 -5.75
N ARG A 15 11.27 -9.96 -6.49
CA ARG A 15 12.26 -11.03 -6.44
C ARG A 15 13.00 -11.12 -7.77
N ALA A 16 14.33 -11.17 -7.73
CA ALA A 16 15.15 -11.41 -8.90
C ALA A 16 15.42 -12.91 -9.11
N ALA A 17 15.23 -13.40 -10.33
CA ALA A 17 15.63 -14.72 -10.79
C ALA A 17 16.68 -14.57 -11.91
N HIS A 18 17.82 -15.23 -11.76
CA HIS A 18 18.90 -15.18 -12.75
C HIS A 18 18.77 -16.36 -13.71
N GLU A 19 18.56 -16.07 -15.00
CA GLU A 19 18.50 -17.05 -16.08
C GLU A 19 19.62 -16.74 -17.09
N GLY A 20 20.79 -17.35 -16.86
CA GLY A 20 21.97 -17.12 -17.69
C GLY A 20 22.49 -15.68 -17.60
N ARG A 21 22.36 -14.93 -18.70
CA ARG A 21 22.75 -13.51 -18.77
C ARG A 21 21.58 -12.54 -18.54
N GLU A 22 20.40 -13.07 -18.29
CA GLU A 22 19.20 -12.28 -18.04
C GLU A 22 18.81 -12.36 -16.56
N THR A 23 18.28 -11.25 -16.03
CA THR A 23 17.68 -11.20 -14.71
C THR A 23 16.20 -10.87 -14.89
N HIS A 24 15.34 -11.80 -14.50
CA HIS A 24 13.89 -11.61 -14.51
C HIS A 24 13.45 -11.13 -13.13
N TYR A 25 12.53 -10.18 -13.08
CA TYR A 25 12.00 -9.61 -11.84
C TYR A 25 10.51 -9.92 -11.74
N GLU A 26 10.11 -10.50 -10.62
CA GLU A 26 8.72 -10.78 -10.29
C GLU A 26 8.26 -9.89 -9.13
N LEU A 27 7.02 -9.41 -9.18
CA LEU A 27 6.44 -8.61 -8.09
C LEU A 27 6.08 -9.52 -6.91
N THR A 28 6.42 -9.06 -5.70
CA THR A 28 6.03 -9.68 -4.43
C THR A 28 5.11 -8.71 -3.70
N PRO A 29 3.77 -8.85 -3.79
CA PRO A 29 2.83 -7.92 -3.18
C PRO A 29 2.69 -8.06 -1.66
N GLU A 30 3.07 -9.20 -1.08
CA GLU A 30 2.88 -9.54 0.34
C GLU A 30 3.47 -8.51 1.33
N PRO A 31 4.66 -7.91 1.11
CA PRO A 31 5.20 -6.89 2.00
C PRO A 31 4.35 -5.62 2.09
N LEU A 32 3.45 -5.37 1.12
CA LEU A 32 2.52 -4.23 1.16
C LEU A 32 1.29 -4.50 2.02
N THR A 33 0.98 -5.75 2.36
CA THR A 33 -0.28 -6.12 3.03
C THR A 33 -0.49 -5.35 4.33
N GLY A 34 0.52 -5.29 5.20
CA GLY A 34 0.40 -4.56 6.48
C GLY A 34 0.17 -3.06 6.30
N ALA A 35 0.78 -2.44 5.28
CA ALA A 35 0.55 -1.03 4.96
C ALA A 35 -0.88 -0.83 4.44
N MET A 36 -1.37 -1.71 3.58
CA MET A 36 -2.73 -1.69 3.05
C MET A 36 -3.78 -1.83 4.16
N GLU A 37 -3.58 -2.78 5.08
CA GLU A 37 -4.45 -2.99 6.24
C GLU A 37 -4.49 -1.75 7.13
N TRP A 38 -3.33 -1.15 7.42
CA TRP A 38 -3.26 0.08 8.20
C TRP A 38 -3.99 1.23 7.51
N MET A 39 -3.80 1.41 6.20
CA MET A 39 -4.48 2.45 5.42
C MET A 39 -6.00 2.25 5.43
N ALA A 40 -6.47 1.00 5.30
CA ALA A 40 -7.90 0.69 5.37
C ALA A 40 -8.48 1.03 6.74
N LEU A 41 -7.79 0.67 7.83
CA LEU A 41 -8.22 1.01 9.19
C LEU A 41 -8.24 2.53 9.42
N ALA A 42 -7.21 3.24 8.95
CA ALA A 42 -7.15 4.69 9.03
C ALA A 42 -8.32 5.33 8.26
N GLY A 43 -8.59 4.86 7.03
CA GLY A 43 -9.71 5.30 6.21
C GLY A 43 -11.06 5.13 6.92
N ALA A 44 -11.34 3.94 7.44
CA ALA A 44 -12.59 3.66 8.16
C ALA A 44 -12.81 4.60 9.37
N ARG A 45 -11.74 4.92 10.11
CA ARG A 45 -11.81 5.87 11.23
C ARG A 45 -12.13 7.28 10.77
N TRP A 46 -11.60 7.70 9.62
CA TRP A 46 -11.92 8.99 9.02
C TRP A 46 -13.37 9.03 8.54
N ASP A 47 -13.82 8.00 7.85
CA ASP A 47 -15.20 7.89 7.38
C ASP A 47 -16.20 8.00 8.54
N GLU A 48 -15.93 7.31 9.65
CA GLU A 48 -16.78 7.38 10.83
C GLU A 48 -16.83 8.79 11.43
N ARG A 49 -15.67 9.47 11.52
CA ARG A 49 -15.57 10.86 12.01
C ARG A 49 -16.33 11.82 11.13
N LEU A 50 -16.17 11.71 9.81
CA LEU A 50 -16.82 12.57 8.84
C LEU A 50 -18.33 12.33 8.82
N ALA A 51 -18.78 11.08 8.93
CA ALA A 51 -20.20 10.76 9.04
C ALA A 51 -20.82 11.34 10.32
N ARG A 52 -20.11 11.30 11.46
CA ARG A 52 -20.57 11.96 12.70
C ARG A 52 -20.66 13.47 12.54
N LEU A 53 -19.70 14.10 11.86
CA LEU A 53 -19.71 15.53 11.58
C LEU A 53 -20.91 15.90 10.69
N ALA A 54 -21.10 15.19 9.58
CA ALA A 54 -22.22 15.40 8.67
C ALA A 54 -23.57 15.31 9.38
N ARG A 55 -23.76 14.30 10.25
CA ARG A 55 -24.97 14.17 11.08
C ARG A 55 -25.19 15.33 12.05
N ARG A 56 -24.13 15.95 12.58
CA ARG A 56 -24.28 17.13 13.45
C ARG A 56 -24.73 18.34 12.64
N LEU A 57 -24.08 18.59 11.50
CA LEU A 57 -24.40 19.71 10.62
C LEU A 57 -25.83 19.62 10.09
N ALA A 58 -26.27 18.42 9.69
CA ALA A 58 -27.64 18.19 9.22
C ALA A 58 -28.73 18.42 10.29
N ARG A 59 -28.38 18.36 11.58
CA ARG A 59 -29.33 18.67 12.69
C ARG A 59 -29.37 20.15 13.06
N GLN A 60 -28.42 20.93 12.59
CA GLN A 60 -28.33 22.38 12.87
C GLN A 60 -28.90 23.24 11.73
N ALA A 61 -29.31 22.61 10.63
CA ALA A 61 -30.03 23.21 9.51
C ALA A 61 -31.53 22.90 9.64
#